data_AF-A0A942FK00-F1
#
_entry.id   AF-A0A942FK00-F1
#
_cell.length_a   1.000
_cell.length_b   1.000
_cell.length_c   1.000
_cell.angle_alpha   90.00
_cell.angle_beta   90.00
_cell.angle_gamma   90.00
#
_symmetry.space_group_name_H-M   'P 1'
#
loop_
_entity.id
_entity.type
_entity.pdbx_description
1 polymer ?
#
loop_
_entity_poly.entity_id
_entity_poly.type
_entity_poly.pdbx_seq_one_letter_code
_entity_poly.pdbx_strand_id
1 'polypeptide(L)'
;MTGLAKKGWDLVVDQAALCEAVKFATRKGAYARAGRRLDKSVQLVATADGIMVGSAFFDANVPGIGVWEAPIRVDGPTLAYLAPKLTGPVVRMQFSKDTLLLNTTRIGATLL
;
A
#
# COMPACT_ATOMS: atom_id res chain seq x y z
N MET A 1 -15.47 17.88 20.14
CA MET A 1 -15.50 18.42 18.76
C MET A 1 -15.19 17.29 17.81
N THR A 2 -16.22 16.68 17.24
CA THR A 2 -16.12 15.53 16.33
C THR A 2 -15.61 16.03 15.00
N GLY A 3 -14.29 15.91 14.77
CA GLY A 3 -13.70 16.22 13.48
C GLY A 3 -14.33 15.30 12.44
N LEU A 4 -15.02 15.87 11.45
CA LEU A 4 -15.45 15.13 10.27
C LEU A 4 -14.22 14.40 9.73
N ALA A 5 -14.29 13.06 9.69
CA ALA A 5 -13.30 12.26 8.99
C ALA A 5 -13.24 12.81 7.56
N LYS A 6 -12.15 13.50 7.24
CA LYS A 6 -11.89 14.02 5.91
C LYS A 6 -11.93 12.78 5.00
N LYS A 7 -12.82 12.76 4.01
CA LYS A 7 -12.91 11.68 3.02
C LYS A 7 -12.02 12.02 1.84
N GLY A 8 -11.41 11.00 1.23
CA GLY A 8 -10.55 11.19 0.07
C GLY A 8 -9.48 10.13 -0.08
N TRP A 9 -8.83 10.18 -1.23
CA TRP A 9 -7.77 9.26 -1.64
C TRP A 9 -6.54 10.07 -2.00
N ASP A 10 -5.90 10.67 -1.01
CA ASP A 10 -4.68 11.47 -1.17
C ASP A 10 -3.83 11.33 0.08
N LEU A 11 -2.85 10.43 0.02
CA LEU A 11 -1.93 10.14 1.09
C LEU A 11 -0.49 10.30 0.59
N VAL A 12 0.36 10.95 1.38
CA VAL A 12 1.79 11.05 1.09
C VAL A 12 2.56 10.23 2.13
N VAL A 13 3.36 9.28 1.67
CA VAL A 13 4.17 8.38 2.53
C VAL A 13 5.66 8.52 2.25
N ASP A 14 6.49 8.10 3.21
CA ASP A 14 7.93 7.98 3.00
C ASP A 14 8.25 6.86 1.98
N GLN A 15 9.11 7.16 1.00
CA GLN A 15 9.42 6.23 -0.08
C GLN A 15 10.22 5.01 0.40
N ALA A 16 11.17 5.21 1.31
CA ALA A 16 12.04 4.13 1.80
C ALA A 16 11.25 3.16 2.69
N ALA A 17 10.40 3.69 3.57
CA ALA A 17 9.49 2.92 4.41
C ALA A 17 8.49 2.12 3.56
N LEU A 18 7.92 2.74 2.52
CA LEU A 18 7.05 2.03 1.58
C LEU A 18 7.78 0.88 0.89
N CYS A 19 9.01 1.10 0.42
CA CYS A 19 9.81 0.06 -0.23
C CYS A 19 10.08 -1.14 0.69
N GLU A 20 10.51 -0.87 1.92
CA GLU A 20 10.77 -1.93 2.90
C GLU A 20 9.48 -2.71 3.23
N ALA A 21 8.39 -2.00 3.52
CA ALA A 21 7.10 -2.62 3.84
C ALA A 21 6.59 -3.53 2.72
N VAL A 22 6.60 -3.04 1.48
CA VAL A 22 6.18 -3.81 0.29
C VAL A 22 7.11 -5.01 0.05
N LYS A 23 8.42 -4.83 0.17
CA LYS A 23 9.41 -5.91 0.02
C LYS A 23 9.15 -7.03 1.01
N PHE A 24 8.83 -6.73 2.27
CA PHE A 24 8.51 -7.75 3.26
C PHE A 24 7.15 -8.40 3.03
N ALA A 25 6.11 -7.60 2.72
CA ALA A 25 4.77 -8.10 2.42
C ALA A 25 4.76 -9.09 1.23
N THR A 26 5.74 -8.99 0.33
CA THR A 26 5.87 -9.81 -0.89
C THR A 26 6.93 -10.91 -0.82
N ARG A 27 7.67 -11.07 0.29
CA ARG A 27 8.73 -12.09 0.41
C ARG A 27 8.16 -13.52 0.39
N LYS A 28 8.80 -14.39 -0.42
CA LYS A 28 8.50 -15.84 -0.54
C LYS A 28 8.41 -16.62 0.78
N GLY A 29 9.11 -16.19 1.83
CA GLY A 29 9.10 -16.86 3.14
C GLY A 29 7.75 -16.86 3.85
N ALA A 30 6.90 -15.85 3.61
CA ALA A 30 5.52 -15.80 4.06
C ALA A 30 4.66 -16.91 3.41
N TYR A 31 4.91 -17.17 2.13
CA TYR A 31 4.13 -18.08 1.31
C TYR A 31 4.49 -19.55 1.48
N ALA A 32 5.77 -19.86 1.66
CA ALA A 32 6.26 -21.24 1.78
C ALA A 32 5.74 -21.95 3.04
N ARG A 33 5.43 -21.22 4.12
CA ARG A 33 4.97 -21.79 5.40
C ARG A 33 3.50 -22.23 5.39
N ALA A 34 2.69 -21.80 4.42
CA ALA A 34 1.25 -21.95 4.48
C ALA A 34 0.66 -23.05 3.59
N GLY A 35 1.45 -23.72 2.74
CA GLY A 35 1.00 -24.82 1.89
C GLY A 35 -0.17 -24.49 0.93
N ARG A 36 -0.46 -23.19 0.73
CA ARG A 36 -1.61 -22.67 -0.05
C ARG A 36 -1.12 -21.89 -1.26
N ARG A 37 -1.97 -21.80 -2.29
CA ARG A 37 -1.75 -21.01 -3.50
C ARG A 37 -1.42 -19.57 -3.10
N LEU A 38 -0.34 -19.01 -3.63
CA LEU A 38 0.13 -17.65 -3.28
C LEU A 38 -0.98 -16.63 -3.57
N ASP A 39 -1.60 -16.06 -2.53
CA ASP A 39 -2.32 -14.81 -2.68
C ASP A 39 -1.28 -13.70 -2.84
N LYS A 40 -0.96 -13.37 -4.09
CA LYS A 40 0.05 -12.36 -4.43
C LYS A 40 -0.43 -10.93 -4.14
N SER A 41 -1.62 -10.77 -3.56
CA SER A 41 -2.17 -9.47 -3.29
C SER A 41 -1.59 -8.83 -2.03
N VAL A 42 -1.48 -7.51 -2.09
CA VAL A 42 -1.15 -6.65 -0.96
C VAL A 42 -2.37 -5.79 -0.67
N GLN A 43 -2.71 -5.64 0.60
CA GLN A 43 -3.75 -4.75 1.08
C GLN A 43 -3.13 -3.45 1.58
N LEU A 44 -3.78 -2.34 1.27
CA LEU A 44 -3.40 -1.00 1.69
C LEU A 44 -4.54 -0.42 2.53
N VAL A 45 -4.31 -0.25 3.83
CA VAL A 45 -5.34 0.07 4.82
C VAL A 45 -4.94 1.31 5.60
N ALA A 46 -5.87 2.24 5.81
CA ALA A 46 -5.60 3.45 6.59
C ALA A 46 -5.20 3.10 8.04
N THR A 47 -4.22 3.81 8.59
CA THR A 47 -3.88 3.80 10.02
C THR A 47 -3.99 5.21 10.59
N ALA A 48 -3.81 5.36 11.91
CA ALA A 48 -3.88 6.67 12.55
C ALA A 48 -2.77 7.64 12.10
N ASP A 49 -1.64 7.09 11.63
CA ASP A 49 -0.39 7.79 11.33
C ASP A 49 0.14 7.49 9.91
N GLY A 50 -0.67 6.90 9.04
CA GLY A 50 -0.29 6.61 7.66
C GLY A 50 -1.12 5.49 7.01
N ILE A 51 -0.41 4.48 6.50
CA ILE A 51 -1.02 3.32 5.84
C ILE A 51 -0.33 2.03 6.22
N MET A 52 -1.11 1.00 6.49
CA MET A 52 -0.64 -0.36 6.64
C MET A 52 -0.52 -1.01 5.25
N VAL A 53 0.65 -1.58 4.98
CA VAL A 53 0.91 -2.48 3.85
C VAL A 53 0.85 -3.91 4.38
N GLY A 54 -0.21 -4.64 4.02
CA GLY A 54 -0.51 -5.97 4.54
C GLY A 54 -0.53 -7.06 3.47
N SER A 55 -0.15 -8.26 3.84
CA SER A 55 -0.44 -9.51 3.14
C SER A 55 -0.96 -10.54 4.15
N ALA A 56 -1.26 -11.76 3.70
CA ALA A 56 -1.82 -12.79 4.58
C ALA A 56 -0.94 -13.18 5.78
N PHE A 57 0.35 -12.82 5.79
CA PHE A 57 1.31 -13.25 6.84
C PHE A 57 2.23 -12.13 7.32
N PHE A 58 2.01 -10.89 6.88
CA PHE A 58 2.85 -9.77 7.24
C PHE A 58 2.08 -8.47 7.10
N ASP A 59 2.26 -7.59 8.06
CA ASP A 59 1.74 -6.23 8.09
C ASP A 59 2.85 -5.28 8.54
N ALA A 60 2.98 -4.15 7.85
CA ALA A 60 3.86 -3.08 8.25
C ALA A 60 3.15 -1.74 8.10
N ASN A 61 3.28 -0.91 9.14
CA ASN A 61 2.84 0.46 9.07
C ASN A 61 3.87 1.31 8.33
N VAL A 62 3.39 2.12 7.39
CA VAL A 62 4.17 3.09 6.64
C VAL A 62 3.68 4.47 7.05
N PRO A 63 4.51 5.27 7.75
CA PRO A 63 4.15 6.61 8.16
C PRO A 63 3.77 7.49 6.97
N GLY A 64 2.72 8.27 7.12
CA GLY A 64 2.21 9.13 6.07
C GLY A 64 1.27 10.21 6.57
N ILE A 65 1.06 11.21 5.72
CA ILE A 65 0.17 12.34 5.99
C ILE A 65 -0.85 12.42 4.87
N GLY A 66 -2.12 12.54 5.24
CA GLY A 66 -3.22 12.68 4.28
C GLY A 66 -4.41 11.85 4.66
N VAL A 67 -5.15 11.40 3.65
CA VAL A 67 -6.42 10.70 3.82
C VAL A 67 -6.42 9.45 2.96
N TRP A 68 -6.83 8.35 3.56
CA TRP A 68 -7.06 7.07 2.90
C TRP A 68 -8.43 6.56 3.31
N GLU A 69 -9.40 6.57 2.40
CA GLU A 69 -10.81 6.41 2.76
C GLU A 69 -11.18 4.97 3.13
N ALA A 70 -10.63 3.98 2.44
CA ALA A 70 -10.98 2.58 2.65
C ALA A 70 -9.83 1.63 2.26
N PRO A 71 -9.87 0.36 2.70
CA PRO A 71 -8.94 -0.65 2.25
C PRO A 71 -9.01 -0.87 0.73
N ILE A 72 -7.85 -0.98 0.09
CA ILE A 72 -7.76 -1.47 -1.29
C ILE A 72 -6.83 -2.67 -1.37
N ARG A 73 -6.98 -3.47 -2.42
CA ARG A 73 -6.09 -4.56 -2.80
C ARG A 73 -5.35 -4.21 -4.07
N VAL A 74 -4.06 -4.57 -4.14
CA VAL A 74 -3.19 -4.38 -5.30
C VAL A 74 -2.34 -5.63 -5.58
N ASP A 75 -1.80 -5.75 -6.78
CA ASP A 75 -0.82 -6.79 -7.09
C ASP A 75 0.52 -6.50 -6.39
N GLY A 76 0.88 -7.33 -5.42
CA GLY A 76 2.08 -7.19 -4.61
C GLY A 76 3.36 -7.20 -5.43
N PRO A 77 3.61 -8.19 -6.31
CA PRO A 77 4.80 -8.22 -7.15
C PRO A 77 4.99 -6.96 -8.00
N THR A 78 3.92 -6.46 -8.61
CA THR A 78 3.93 -5.21 -9.39
C THR A 78 4.30 -4.03 -8.50
N LEU A 79 3.67 -3.91 -7.33
CA LEU A 79 4.01 -2.85 -6.37
C LEU A 79 5.47 -2.94 -5.90
N ALA A 80 5.97 -4.14 -5.60
CA ALA A 80 7.36 -4.38 -5.17
C ALA A 80 8.39 -4.05 -6.25
N TYR A 81 8.04 -4.28 -7.51
CA TYR A 81 8.88 -3.92 -8.65
C TYR A 81 8.93 -2.41 -8.88
N LEU A 82 7.82 -1.70 -8.64
CA LEU A 82 7.68 -0.28 -8.95
C LEU A 82 8.11 0.64 -7.80
N ALA A 83 7.83 0.30 -6.55
CA ALA A 83 8.11 1.18 -5.40
C ALA A 83 9.56 1.69 -5.34
N PRO A 84 10.60 0.85 -5.56
CA PRO A 84 12.00 1.30 -5.56
C PRO A 84 12.36 2.24 -6.73
N LYS A 85 11.52 2.33 -7.76
CA LYS A 85 11.73 3.14 -8.96
C LYS A 85 11.03 4.49 -8.91
N LEU A 86 10.19 4.72 -7.89
CA LEU A 86 9.54 6.00 -7.68
C LEU A 86 10.59 7.03 -7.27
N THR A 87 10.62 8.16 -7.96
CA THR A 87 11.60 9.22 -7.72
C THR A 87 11.18 10.12 -6.56
N GLY A 88 12.14 10.48 -5.71
CA GLY A 88 11.96 11.42 -4.60
C GLY A 88 11.83 10.73 -3.23
N PRO A 89 11.90 11.52 -2.14
CA PRO A 89 11.84 10.99 -0.78
C PRO A 89 10.43 10.56 -0.35
N VAL A 90 9.41 10.99 -1.09
CA VAL A 90 8.00 10.74 -0.77
C VAL A 90 7.25 10.17 -1.96
N VAL A 91 6.21 9.40 -1.65
CA VAL A 91 5.27 8.86 -2.62
C VAL A 91 3.89 9.39 -2.30
N ARG A 92 3.30 10.15 -3.24
CA ARG A 92 1.89 10.49 -3.21
C ARG A 92 1.08 9.34 -3.80
N MET A 93 0.14 8.85 -3.00
CA MET A 93 -0.76 7.74 -3.29
C MET A 93 -2.17 8.29 -3.48
N GLN A 94 -2.80 7.97 -4.61
CA GLN A 94 -4.18 8.34 -4.90
C GLN A 94 -4.91 7.16 -5.51
N PHE A 95 -6.18 6.96 -5.15
CA PHE A 95 -7.00 5.88 -5.69
C PHE A 95 -8.24 6.46 -6.38
N SER A 96 -8.52 5.97 -7.59
CA SER A 96 -9.72 6.32 -8.34
C SER A 96 -10.06 5.23 -9.34
N LYS A 97 -11.34 4.81 -9.38
CA LYS A 97 -11.90 3.90 -10.40
C LYS A 97 -10.95 2.73 -10.71
N ASP A 98 -10.59 1.96 -9.68
CA ASP A 98 -9.75 0.76 -9.78
C ASP A 98 -8.28 0.98 -10.13
N THR A 99 -7.79 2.20 -9.99
CA THR A 99 -6.39 2.55 -10.21
C THR A 99 -5.78 3.18 -8.98
N LEU A 100 -4.65 2.63 -8.52
CA LEU A 100 -3.75 3.30 -7.59
C LEU A 100 -2.69 4.07 -8.40
N LEU A 101 -2.65 5.38 -8.20
CA LEU A 101 -1.61 6.26 -8.68
C LEU A 101 -0.55 6.42 -7.58
N LEU A 102 0.71 6.20 -7.94
CA LEU A 102 1.92 6.37 -7.13
C LEU A 102 2.80 7.40 -7.83
N ASN A 103 2.80 8.64 -7.36
CA ASN A 103 3.35 9.80 -8.09
C ASN A 103 2.76 9.88 -9.51
N THR A 104 3.51 9.47 -10.53
CA THR A 104 3.09 9.43 -11.94
C THR A 104 2.80 8.02 -12.46
N THR A 105 3.07 6.98 -11.66
CA THR A 105 2.93 5.57 -12.03
C THR A 105 1.56 5.03 -11.65
N ARG A 106 0.94 4.24 -12.53
CA ARG A 106 -0.40 3.66 -12.30
C ARG A 106 -0.30 2.16 -12.12
N ILE A 107 -1.02 1.63 -11.14
CA ILE A 107 -1.20 0.19 -10.96
C ILE A 107 -2.68 -0.14 -10.76
N GLY A 108 -3.10 -1.32 -11.22
CA GLY A 108 -4.45 -1.82 -10.97
C GLY A 108 -4.67 -2.05 -9.48
N ALA A 109 -5.85 -1.67 -9.01
CA ALA A 109 -6.26 -1.76 -7.62
C ALA A 109 -7.75 -2.09 -7.53
N THR A 110 -8.19 -2.67 -6.43
CA THR A 110 -9.60 -3.01 -6.19
C THR A 110 -10.00 -2.57 -4.80
N LEU A 111 -11.11 -1.84 -4.69
CA LEU A 111 -11.71 -1.51 -3.40
C LEU A 111 -12.20 -2.79 -2.71
N LEU A 112 -11.94 -2.90 -1.41
CA LEU A 112 -12.35 -4.05 -0.60
C LEU A 112 -13.66 -3.79 0.16
#